data_AF-A0A5R2NBX7-F1
#
_entry.id   AF-A0A5R2NBX7-F1
#
_cell.length_a   1.000
_cell.length_b   1.000
_cell.length_c   1.000
_cell.angle_alpha   90.00
_cell.angle_beta   90.00
_cell.angle_gamma   90.00
#
_symmetry.space_group_name_H-M   'P 1'
#
loop_
_entity.id
_entity.type
_entity.pdbx_description
1 polymer ?
#
loop_
_entity_poly.entity_id
_entity_poly.type
_entity_poly.pdbx_seq_one_letter_code
_entity_poly.pdbx_strand_id
1 'polypeptide(L)'
;GYEGNIVVSAKGPSGGLKRPQIRDRNKRVIEVSEIPEVVYNGTYGDVIVSWYGTENGGTPRITCSVEAIRSRQVGDRLGGGGIYVDDDDFDTLEADDSFDEGPSTSGTSSKPKSDDFDLDI
;
A
#
# COMPACT_ATOMS: atom_id res chain seq x y z
N GLY A 1 -4.36 15.78 19.07
CA GLY A 1 -4.20 16.28 17.69
C GLY A 1 -5.50 16.56 16.94
N TYR A 2 -6.68 16.19 17.48
CA TYR A 2 -7.94 16.28 16.73
C TYR A 2 -8.76 17.55 16.96
N GLU A 3 -8.58 18.25 18.08
CA GLU A 3 -9.33 19.46 18.40
C GLU A 3 -9.14 20.53 17.31
N GLY A 4 -10.25 21.01 16.72
CA GLY A 4 -10.27 22.01 15.66
C GLY A 4 -9.89 21.52 14.26
N ASN A 5 -9.61 20.22 14.05
CA ASN A 5 -9.11 19.69 12.78
C ASN A 5 -10.10 18.72 12.11
N ILE A 6 -10.07 18.70 10.78
CA ILE A 6 -10.72 17.65 9.97
C ILE A 6 -9.77 16.46 9.89
N VAL A 7 -10.32 15.25 10.08
CA VAL A 7 -9.56 14.01 9.95
C VAL A 7 -9.93 13.32 8.65
N VAL A 8 -8.91 13.00 7.87
CA VAL A 8 -9.03 12.17 6.67
C VAL A 8 -8.24 10.89 6.91
N SER A 9 -8.92 9.75 6.82
CA SER A 9 -8.28 8.43 6.87
C SER A 9 -8.08 7.92 5.45
N ALA A 10 -6.88 7.47 5.14
CA ALA A 10 -6.48 7.07 3.79
C ALA A 10 -5.45 5.95 3.84
N LYS A 11 -5.40 5.15 2.77
CA LYS A 11 -4.37 4.12 2.56
C LYS A 11 -3.31 4.61 1.58
N GLY A 12 -2.20 3.88 1.46
CA GLY A 12 -1.25 4.10 0.36
C GLY A 12 -1.88 3.87 -1.02
N PRO A 13 -1.18 4.23 -2.11
CA PRO A 13 -1.72 4.12 -3.46
C PRO A 13 -2.11 2.69 -3.83
N SER A 14 -2.98 2.56 -4.82
CA SER A 14 -3.47 1.26 -5.30
C SER A 14 -4.06 0.40 -4.17
N GLY A 15 -4.86 0.99 -3.28
CA GLY A 15 -5.50 0.26 -2.18
C GLY A 15 -4.56 -0.15 -1.03
N GLY A 16 -3.38 0.46 -0.95
CA GLY A 16 -2.33 0.12 0.02
C GLY A 16 -1.27 -0.85 -0.51
N LEU A 17 -1.36 -1.27 -1.78
CA LEU A 17 -0.38 -2.15 -2.42
C LEU A 17 0.96 -1.44 -2.71
N LYS A 18 0.95 -0.10 -2.74
CA LYS A 18 2.15 0.71 -2.96
C LYS A 18 2.38 1.62 -1.77
N ARG A 19 3.66 1.91 -1.51
CA ARG A 19 4.07 2.94 -0.57
C ARG A 19 3.90 4.32 -1.22
N PRO A 20 3.35 5.33 -0.51
CA PRO A 20 3.42 6.72 -0.97
C PRO A 20 4.88 7.16 -1.16
N GLN A 21 5.13 8.14 -2.03
CA GLN A 21 6.46 8.76 -2.06
C GLN A 21 6.67 9.58 -0.80
N ILE A 22 7.69 9.23 0.00
CA ILE A 22 8.06 9.95 1.21
C ILE A 22 9.21 10.90 0.91
N ARG A 23 9.06 12.16 1.33
CA ARG A 23 10.05 13.21 1.12
C ARG A 23 10.37 13.97 2.41
N ASP A 24 11.61 14.41 2.55
CA ASP A 24 12.00 15.36 3.61
C ASP A 24 11.58 16.81 3.29
N ARG A 25 11.93 17.73 4.19
CA ARG A 25 11.65 19.17 4.05
C ARG A 25 12.26 19.79 2.78
N ASN A 26 13.34 19.18 2.26
CA ASN A 26 14.08 19.62 1.08
C ASN A 26 13.62 18.89 -0.19
N LYS A 27 12.54 18.10 -0.10
CA LYS A 27 11.93 17.31 -1.20
C LYS A 27 12.78 16.12 -1.66
N ARG A 28 13.84 15.74 -0.93
CA ARG A 28 14.61 14.52 -1.17
C ARG A 28 13.71 13.31 -0.93
N VAL A 29 13.75 12.32 -1.81
CA VAL A 29 13.06 11.04 -1.59
C VAL A 29 13.82 10.24 -0.55
N ILE A 30 13.09 9.67 0.40
CA ILE A 30 13.66 9.06 1.61
C ILE A 30 13.62 7.54 1.50
N GLU A 31 14.72 6.90 1.91
CA GLU A 31 14.82 5.44 1.95
C GLU A 31 13.99 4.87 3.10
N VAL A 32 13.59 3.60 2.96
CA VAL A 32 12.66 2.95 3.91
C VAL A 32 13.18 2.97 5.35
N SER A 33 14.49 2.78 5.53
CA SER A 33 15.16 2.79 6.83
C SER A 33 15.14 4.15 7.52
N GLU A 34 15.07 5.24 6.76
CA GLU A 34 15.07 6.62 7.27
C GLU A 34 13.64 7.12 7.59
N ILE A 35 12.59 6.43 7.11
CA ILE A 35 11.20 6.86 7.27
C ILE A 35 10.83 7.15 8.74
N PRO A 36 11.15 6.31 9.74
CA PRO A 36 10.75 6.54 11.14
C PRO A 36 11.32 7.82 11.77
N GLU A 37 12.39 8.36 11.19
CA GLU A 37 13.02 9.61 11.61
C GLU A 37 12.39 10.82 10.91
N VAL A 38 11.96 10.65 9.65
CA VAL A 38 11.42 11.74 8.83
C VAL A 38 9.90 11.88 8.97
N VAL A 39 9.16 10.78 9.02
CA VAL A 39 7.69 10.73 9.15
C VAL A 39 7.30 9.82 10.29
N TYR A 40 6.69 10.40 11.31
CA TYR A 40 6.19 9.73 12.51
C TYR A 40 4.82 10.29 12.90
N ASN A 41 4.11 9.59 13.80
CA ASN A 41 2.85 10.09 14.35
C ASN A 41 3.06 11.46 14.99
N GLY A 42 2.39 12.50 14.47
CA GLY A 42 2.56 13.89 14.90
C GLY A 42 3.43 14.76 14.01
N THR A 43 4.08 14.19 12.98
CA THR A 43 4.79 14.98 11.96
C THR A 43 3.83 15.92 11.22
N TYR A 44 4.15 17.20 11.17
CA TYR A 44 3.50 18.13 10.24
C TYR A 44 4.08 17.99 8.84
N GLY A 45 3.22 17.99 7.82
CA GLY A 45 3.63 17.76 6.44
C GLY A 45 2.61 18.25 5.43
N ASP A 46 3.02 18.23 4.17
CA ASP A 46 2.14 18.43 3.03
C ASP A 46 1.86 17.06 2.42
N VAL A 47 0.58 16.78 2.13
CA VAL A 47 0.13 15.46 1.69
C VAL A 47 -0.60 15.61 0.36
N ILE A 48 -0.25 14.78 -0.62
CA ILE A 48 -0.99 14.66 -1.88
C ILE A 48 -2.01 13.54 -1.70
N VAL A 49 -3.29 13.88 -1.83
CA VAL A 49 -4.42 12.97 -1.65
C VAL A 49 -5.19 12.84 -2.97
N SER A 50 -5.53 11.61 -3.35
CA SER A 50 -6.36 11.31 -4.52
C SER A 50 -7.72 10.76 -4.07
N TRP A 51 -8.81 11.41 -4.46
CA TRP A 51 -10.18 11.02 -4.10
C TRP A 51 -10.79 10.15 -5.19
N TYR A 52 -11.47 9.08 -4.81
CA TYR A 52 -12.13 8.18 -5.75
C TYR A 52 -13.36 7.51 -5.14
N GLY A 53 -14.33 7.17 -6.00
CA GLY A 53 -15.48 6.36 -5.64
C GLY A 53 -15.14 4.87 -5.65
N THR A 54 -15.71 4.10 -4.73
CA THR A 54 -15.58 2.64 -4.73
C THR A 54 -16.81 1.99 -4.11
N GLU A 55 -17.15 0.80 -4.60
CA GLU A 55 -18.16 -0.08 -4.00
C GLU A 55 -17.51 -1.28 -3.30
N ASN A 56 -16.17 -1.36 -3.31
CA ASN A 56 -15.43 -2.45 -2.69
C ASN A 56 -15.66 -2.47 -1.17
N GLY A 57 -16.01 -3.64 -0.63
CA GLY A 57 -16.40 -3.80 0.78
C GLY A 57 -17.89 -3.59 1.04
N GLY A 58 -18.75 -3.67 0.02
CA GLY A 58 -20.20 -3.83 0.18
C GLY A 58 -20.99 -2.54 0.44
N THR A 59 -20.32 -1.37 0.45
CA THR A 59 -21.00 -0.07 0.60
C THR A 59 -20.32 0.96 -0.30
N PRO A 60 -21.08 1.55 -1.26
CA PRO A 60 -20.59 2.66 -2.08
C PRO A 60 -20.11 3.83 -1.22
N ARG A 61 -18.90 4.32 -1.49
CA ARG A 61 -18.31 5.44 -0.76
C ARG A 61 -17.35 6.24 -1.63
N ILE A 62 -17.14 7.50 -1.27
CA ILE A 62 -15.97 8.26 -1.68
C ILE A 62 -14.89 8.02 -0.63
N THR A 63 -13.72 7.60 -1.08
CA THR A 63 -12.54 7.37 -0.24
C THR A 63 -11.35 8.08 -0.88
N CYS A 64 -10.18 8.00 -0.24
CA CYS A 64 -8.95 8.50 -0.83
C CYS A 64 -7.72 7.66 -0.54
N SER A 65 -6.67 7.90 -1.33
CA SER A 65 -5.32 7.40 -1.14
C SER A 65 -4.33 8.54 -0.90
N VAL A 66 -3.26 8.24 -0.17
CA VAL A 66 -2.11 9.13 0.01
C VAL A 66 -1.08 8.80 -1.05
N GLU A 67 -0.82 9.73 -1.97
CA GLU A 67 0.12 9.55 -3.08
C GLU A 67 1.54 9.93 -2.70
N ALA A 68 1.69 11.00 -1.93
CA ALA A 68 2.98 11.47 -1.43
C ALA A 68 2.84 12.23 -0.12
N ILE A 69 3.90 12.18 0.69
CA ILE A 69 4.03 12.93 1.94
C ILE A 69 5.35 13.69 1.88
N ARG A 70 5.32 15.01 2.06
CA ARG A 70 6.49 15.82 2.35
C ARG A 70 6.48 16.18 3.84
N SER A 71 7.40 15.61 4.59
CA SER A 71 7.60 15.97 5.99
C SER A 71 8.17 17.39 6.11
N ARG A 72 7.67 18.17 7.07
CA ARG A 72 8.32 19.42 7.50
C ARG A 72 9.35 19.19 8.61
N GLN A 73 9.49 17.93 9.07
CA GLN A 73 10.40 17.50 10.15
C GLN A 73 10.23 18.31 11.44
N VAL A 74 8.98 18.62 11.76
CA VAL A 74 8.54 19.29 12.99
C VAL A 74 7.28 18.61 13.50
N GLY A 75 7.02 18.78 14.79
CA GLY A 75 5.87 18.19 15.48
C GLY A 75 6.31 17.26 16.60
N ASP A 76 5.54 17.23 17.68
CA ASP A 76 5.81 16.32 18.78
C ASP A 76 5.44 14.89 18.37
N ARG A 77 6.24 13.92 18.79
CA ARG A 77 5.92 12.50 18.61
C ARG A 77 4.66 12.20 19.43
N LEU A 78 3.56 11.92 18.74
CA LEU A 78 2.32 11.51 19.35
C LEU A 78 2.34 10.01 19.61
N GLY A 79 1.92 9.60 20.80
CA GLY A 79 1.65 8.21 21.11
C GLY A 79 0.60 7.64 20.16
N GLY A 80 0.83 6.42 19.68
CA GLY A 80 -0.13 5.61 18.94
C GLY A 80 -0.40 4.31 19.70
N GLY A 81 -1.51 3.66 19.40
CA GLY A 81 -1.79 2.32 19.94
C GLY A 81 -0.70 1.31 19.55
N GLY A 82 -0.51 0.31 20.40
CA GLY A 82 0.44 -0.79 20.19
C GLY A 82 0.57 -1.63 21.45
N ILE A 83 1.06 -2.86 21.28
CA ILE A 83 1.55 -3.71 22.38
C ILE A 83 3.05 -3.90 22.18
N TYR A 84 3.77 -4.16 23.27
CA TYR A 84 5.17 -4.60 23.16
C TYR A 84 5.17 -5.96 22.47
N VAL A 85 6.10 -6.15 21.54
CA VAL A 85 6.28 -7.41 20.81
C VAL A 85 7.77 -7.72 20.82
N ASP A 86 8.13 -8.96 21.14
CA ASP A 86 9.48 -9.48 21.04
C ASP A 86 9.54 -10.77 20.20
N ASP A 87 10.73 -11.37 20.11
CA ASP A 87 10.96 -12.55 19.29
C ASP A 87 10.21 -13.78 19.84
N ASP A 88 9.87 -13.82 21.13
CA ASP A 88 9.15 -14.94 21.74
C ASP A 88 7.65 -14.93 21.37
N ASP A 89 7.12 -13.81 20.87
CA ASP A 89 5.77 -13.70 20.33
C ASP A 89 5.62 -14.36 18.93
N PHE A 90 6.73 -14.80 18.32
CA PHE A 90 6.75 -15.43 17.00
C PHE A 90 7.20 -16.89 17.04
N ASP A 91 6.40 -17.77 16.45
CA ASP A 91 6.85 -19.13 16.16
C ASP A 91 7.91 -19.13 15.05
N THR A 92 8.99 -19.90 15.23
CA THR A 92 9.93 -20.18 14.13
C THR A 92 9.23 -21.05 13.10
N LEU A 93 8.99 -20.52 11.91
CA LEU A 93 8.44 -21.29 10.79
C LEU A 93 9.52 -22.22 10.21
N GLU A 94 9.20 -23.50 10.05
CA GLU A 94 10.05 -24.41 9.29
C GLU A 94 10.11 -23.98 7.82
N ALA A 95 11.25 -24.23 7.16
CA ALA A 95 11.39 -24.02 5.73
C ALA A 95 10.53 -25.06 4.99
N ASP A 96 9.25 -24.73 4.79
CA ASP A 96 8.32 -25.54 4.03
C ASP A 96 8.33 -25.11 2.56
N ASP A 97 8.99 -25.90 1.72
CA ASP A 97 9.05 -25.73 0.27
C ASP A 97 7.72 -26.12 -0.44
N SER A 98 6.65 -26.44 0.30
CA SER A 98 5.34 -26.86 -0.24
C SER A 98 4.64 -25.82 -1.12
N PHE A 99 5.13 -24.57 -1.15
CA PHE A 99 4.61 -23.48 -2.00
C PHE A 99 5.31 -23.34 -3.36
N ASP A 100 6.40 -24.07 -3.63
CA ASP A 100 7.11 -24.05 -4.94
C ASP A 100 6.50 -25.02 -5.97
N GLU A 101 5.58 -25.90 -5.57
CA GLU A 101 4.73 -26.67 -6.48
C GLU A 101 3.57 -25.81 -7.01
N GLY A 102 3.90 -24.74 -7.72
CA GLY A 102 2.95 -24.09 -8.63
C GLY A 102 2.44 -25.09 -9.69
N PRO A 103 1.24 -24.91 -10.26
CA PRO A 103 0.66 -25.88 -11.18
C PRO A 103 1.59 -26.11 -12.37
N SER A 104 2.10 -27.34 -12.50
CA SER A 104 2.82 -27.79 -13.69
C SER A 104 1.91 -27.62 -14.91
N THR A 105 2.13 -26.57 -15.69
CA THR A 105 1.58 -26.47 -17.05
C THR A 105 2.35 -27.44 -17.93
N SER A 106 2.09 -28.73 -17.79
CA SER A 106 2.38 -29.70 -18.85
C SER A 106 1.50 -29.33 -20.04
N GLY A 107 2.10 -28.59 -20.97
CA GLY A 107 1.45 -28.12 -22.18
C GLY A 107 0.88 -29.29 -22.97
N THR A 108 -0.42 -29.52 -22.81
CA THR A 108 -1.21 -30.20 -23.84
C THR A 108 -1.40 -29.19 -24.95
N SER A 109 -0.58 -29.30 -26.00
CA SER A 109 -0.75 -28.55 -27.24
C SER A 109 -2.05 -28.98 -27.92
N SER A 110 -3.18 -28.39 -27.51
CA SER A 110 -4.39 -28.38 -28.32
C SER A 110 -4.12 -27.47 -29.52
N LYS A 111 -3.82 -28.12 -30.64
CA LYS A 111 -3.81 -27.58 -32.00
C LYS A 111 -4.96 -26.55 -32.15
N PRO A 112 -4.71 -25.30 -32.54
CA PRO A 112 -5.79 -24.36 -32.78
C PRO A 112 -6.64 -24.88 -33.95
N LYS A 113 -7.96 -24.99 -33.74
CA LYS A 113 -8.92 -25.05 -34.83
C LYS A 113 -8.82 -23.71 -35.56
N SER A 114 -8.52 -23.77 -36.85
CA SER A 114 -8.75 -22.67 -37.77
C SER A 114 -10.26 -22.48 -37.90
N ASP A 115 -10.80 -21.44 -37.27
CA ASP A 115 -12.15 -20.97 -37.58
C ASP A 115 -12.02 -19.98 -38.74
N ASP A 116 -12.50 -20.42 -39.90
CA ASP A 116 -12.62 -19.64 -41.13
C ASP A 116 -13.55 -18.43 -40.88
N PHE A 117 -12.96 -17.24 -40.93
CA PHE A 117 -13.70 -15.98 -40.99
C PHE A 117 -13.98 -15.67 -42.47
N ASP A 118 -15.10 -16.16 -42.98
CA ASP A 118 -15.65 -15.72 -44.27
C ASP A 118 -16.15 -14.27 -44.12
N LEU A 119 -15.40 -13.34 -44.71
CA LEU A 119 -15.82 -11.96 -44.96
C LEU A 119 -16.46 -11.93 -46.35
N ASP A 120 -17.79 -12.05 -46.40
CA ASP A 120 -18.54 -11.70 -47.60
C ASP A 120 -18.45 -10.19 -47.83
N ILE A 121 -18.05 -9.85 -49.05
CA ILE A 121 -17.95 -8.49 -49.61
C ILE A 121 -19.34 -7.97 -50.00
#